data_AF-A0A961L3G4-F1
#
_entry.id   AF-A0A961L3G4-F1
#
_cell.length_a   1.000
_cell.length_b   1.000
_cell.length_c   1.000
_cell.angle_alpha   90.00
_cell.angle_beta   90.00
_cell.angle_gamma   90.00
#
_symmetry.space_group_name_H-M   'P 1'
#
loop_
_entity.id
_entity.type
_entity.pdbx_description
1 polymer ?
#
loop_
_entity_poly.entity_id
_entity_poly.type
_entity_poly.pdbx_seq_one_letter_code
_entity_poly.pdbx_strand_id
1 'polypeptide(L)'
;MVWTIDASTGFGRFDSLAFMLGDVGDIKGTQFSIKVEAAGYTTTLASIPRQPNGNINFVRILFDDFVHGAKVTLTSNLNDGFGIDDVTVARVAPVPLPGAGLLLMGGLAGFGVFRRRRAAV
;
A
#
# COMPACT_ATOMS: atom_id res chain seq x y z
N MET A 1 -11.11 -7.24 -15.31
CA MET A 1 -11.30 -5.94 -14.60
C MET A 1 -9.94 -5.29 -14.39
N VAL A 2 -9.85 -3.95 -14.45
CA VAL A 2 -8.62 -3.20 -14.21
C VAL A 2 -8.89 -2.15 -13.15
N TRP A 3 -8.03 -2.07 -12.14
CA TRP A 3 -8.07 -1.05 -11.11
C TRP A 3 -6.75 -0.30 -11.06
N THR A 4 -6.82 1.02 -11.11
CA THR A 4 -5.65 1.90 -11.11
C THR A 4 -5.67 2.73 -9.84
N ILE A 5 -4.61 2.60 -9.04
CA ILE A 5 -4.32 3.48 -7.92
C ILE A 5 -3.20 4.40 -8.38
N ASP A 6 -3.45 5.71 -8.36
CA ASP A 6 -2.47 6.73 -8.75
C ASP A 6 -2.64 8.03 -7.95
N ALA A 7 -1.93 9.09 -8.33
CA ALA A 7 -2.02 10.38 -7.66
C ALA A 7 -3.46 10.96 -7.61
N SER A 8 -4.31 10.67 -8.59
CA SER A 8 -5.70 11.18 -8.64
C SER A 8 -6.59 10.56 -7.57
N THR A 9 -6.23 9.37 -7.08
CA THR A 9 -6.98 8.66 -6.03
C THR A 9 -6.72 9.21 -4.62
N GLY A 10 -5.76 10.12 -4.45
CA GLY A 10 -5.52 10.82 -3.18
C GLY A 10 -4.87 9.97 -2.08
N PHE A 11 -4.37 8.78 -2.39
CA PHE A 11 -3.68 7.90 -1.43
C PHE A 11 -2.22 8.30 -1.16
N GLY A 12 -1.63 9.17 -1.99
CA GLY A 12 -0.22 9.52 -1.88
C GLY A 12 0.66 8.32 -2.23
N ARG A 13 1.79 8.16 -1.52
CA ARG A 13 2.63 6.97 -1.64
C ARG A 13 2.14 5.86 -0.71
N PHE A 14 2.30 4.61 -1.14
CA PHE A 14 1.92 3.42 -0.40
C PHE A 14 2.91 2.28 -0.64
N ASP A 15 2.99 1.33 0.28
CA ASP A 15 3.84 0.13 0.20
C ASP A 15 3.04 -1.17 0.11
N SER A 16 1.72 -1.11 0.26
CA SER A 16 0.88 -2.29 0.20
C SER A 16 -0.56 -2.00 -0.19
N LEU A 17 -1.17 -3.01 -0.80
CA LEU A 17 -2.57 -3.07 -1.19
C LEU A 17 -3.13 -4.42 -0.73
N ALA A 18 -4.34 -4.41 -0.19
CA ALA A 18 -5.03 -5.63 0.21
C ALA A 18 -6.52 -5.57 -0.13
N PHE A 19 -7.12 -6.72 -0.44
CA PHE A 19 -8.55 -6.85 -0.71
C PHE A 19 -9.01 -8.29 -0.54
N MET A 20 -10.32 -8.46 -0.35
CA MET A 20 -10.99 -9.75 -0.40
C MET A 20 -11.49 -10.00 -1.82
N LEU A 21 -11.41 -11.26 -2.25
CA LEU A 21 -11.80 -11.70 -3.57
C LEU A 21 -12.69 -12.95 -3.45
N GLY A 22 -13.97 -12.79 -3.76
CA GLY A 22 -14.99 -13.81 -3.59
C GLY A 22 -15.37 -14.49 -4.90
N ASP A 23 -15.73 -15.77 -4.79
CA ASP A 23 -16.34 -16.59 -5.84
C ASP A 23 -15.50 -16.72 -7.12
N VAL A 24 -14.19 -16.83 -6.94
CA VAL A 24 -13.25 -16.88 -8.05
C VAL A 24 -13.04 -18.31 -8.51
N GLY A 25 -13.27 -18.56 -9.80
CA GLY A 25 -12.93 -19.84 -10.38
C GLY A 25 -13.80 -20.98 -9.87
N ASP A 26 -15.08 -20.71 -9.63
CA ASP A 26 -16.07 -21.72 -9.22
C ASP A 26 -16.59 -22.52 -10.44
N ILE A 27 -16.56 -21.89 -11.62
CA ILE A 27 -16.83 -22.51 -12.92
C ILE A 27 -15.69 -23.46 -13.31
N LYS A 28 -16.06 -24.65 -13.78
CA LYS A 28 -15.10 -25.67 -14.24
C LYS A 28 -14.31 -25.14 -15.43
N GLY A 29 -12.99 -25.13 -15.32
CA GLY A 29 -12.08 -24.68 -16.37
C GLY A 29 -11.63 -23.22 -16.23
N THR A 30 -12.14 -22.50 -15.22
CA THR A 30 -11.65 -21.16 -14.93
C THR A 30 -10.20 -21.20 -14.44
N GLN A 31 -9.40 -20.29 -14.99
CA GLN A 31 -8.09 -19.88 -14.52
C GLN A 31 -8.18 -18.38 -14.27
N PHE A 32 -8.13 -18.01 -12.99
CA PHE A 32 -8.13 -16.62 -12.61
C PHE A 32 -6.70 -16.16 -12.32
N SER A 33 -6.33 -15.00 -12.84
CA SER A 33 -4.99 -14.43 -12.68
C SER A 33 -5.03 -13.00 -12.18
N ILE A 34 -4.06 -12.68 -11.33
CA ILE A 34 -3.85 -11.34 -10.78
C ILE A 34 -2.50 -10.83 -11.28
N LYS A 35 -2.53 -9.75 -12.06
CA LYS A 35 -1.35 -9.07 -12.57
C LYS A 35 -1.24 -7.69 -11.94
N VAL A 36 -0.04 -7.32 -11.52
CA VAL A 36 0.25 -6.02 -10.92
C VAL A 36 1.35 -5.33 -11.70
N GLU A 37 1.13 -4.06 -12.00
CA GLU A 37 2.10 -3.17 -12.63
C GLU A 37 2.35 -1.97 -11.72
N ALA A 38 3.58 -1.81 -11.23
CA ALA A 38 3.97 -0.72 -10.33
C ALA A 38 5.46 -0.41 -10.47
N ALA A 39 5.85 0.86 -10.33
CA ALA A 39 7.24 1.31 -10.40
C ALA A 39 8.02 0.83 -11.66
N GLY A 40 7.34 0.67 -12.79
CA GLY A 40 7.95 0.17 -14.05
C GLY A 40 8.10 -1.35 -14.13
N TYR A 41 7.73 -2.09 -13.09
CA TYR A 41 7.73 -3.54 -13.05
C TYR A 41 6.34 -4.12 -13.30
N THR A 42 6.32 -5.33 -13.84
CA THR A 42 5.10 -6.12 -14.07
C THR A 42 5.28 -7.50 -13.46
N THR A 43 4.36 -7.92 -12.61
CA THR A 43 4.36 -9.26 -12.00
C THR A 43 2.99 -9.91 -12.05
N THR A 44 2.96 -11.23 -12.20
CA THR A 44 1.74 -12.04 -12.03
C THR A 44 1.84 -12.71 -10.67
N LEU A 45 1.00 -12.29 -9.73
CA LEU A 45 1.13 -12.68 -8.33
C LEU A 45 0.66 -14.11 -8.08
N ALA A 46 -0.45 -14.52 -8.70
CA ALA A 46 -0.99 -15.85 -8.54
C ALA A 46 -1.97 -16.19 -9.67
N SER A 47 -2.01 -17.48 -10.02
CA SER A 47 -3.17 -18.11 -10.64
C SER A 47 -3.96 -18.79 -9.54
N ILE A 48 -5.21 -18.39 -9.35
CA ILE A 48 -6.11 -19.07 -8.41
C ILE A 48 -6.69 -20.28 -9.15
N PRO A 49 -6.44 -21.51 -8.69
CA PRO A 49 -7.03 -22.70 -9.29
C PRO A 49 -8.53 -22.75 -8.97
N ARG A 50 -9.23 -23.69 -9.60
CA ARG A 50 -10.66 -23.89 -9.33
C ARG A 50 -10.93 -24.08 -7.84
N GLN A 51 -11.92 -23.38 -7.32
CA GLN A 51 -12.41 -23.52 -5.95
C GLN A 51 -13.92 -23.87 -5.96
N PRO A 52 -14.47 -24.43 -4.86
CA PRO A 52 -15.92 -24.50 -4.70
C PRO A 52 -16.55 -23.10 -4.64
N ASN A 53 -17.80 -22.98 -5.07
CA ASN A 53 -18.60 -21.76 -4.96
C ASN A 53 -18.62 -21.23 -3.52
N GLY A 54 -18.52 -19.90 -3.38
CA GLY A 54 -18.61 -19.20 -2.11
C GLY A 54 -17.27 -19.08 -1.38
N ASN A 55 -16.16 -19.49 -1.99
CA ASN A 55 -14.84 -19.33 -1.41
C ASN A 55 -14.39 -17.86 -1.45
N ILE A 56 -13.62 -17.46 -0.43
CA ILE A 56 -13.07 -16.11 -0.30
C ILE A 56 -11.55 -16.21 -0.20
N ASN A 57 -10.87 -15.41 -1.02
CA ASN A 57 -9.42 -15.31 -1.05
C ASN A 57 -9.01 -13.93 -0.52
N PHE A 58 -8.07 -13.90 0.43
CA PHE A 58 -7.41 -12.66 0.83
C PHE A 58 -6.19 -12.43 -0.04
N VAL A 59 -6.17 -11.31 -0.76
CA VAL A 59 -5.05 -10.92 -1.61
C VAL A 59 -4.31 -9.78 -0.92
N ARG A 60 -3.00 -9.97 -0.72
CA ARG A 60 -2.10 -8.92 -0.23
C ARG A 60 -0.94 -8.74 -1.20
N ILE A 61 -0.71 -7.50 -1.58
CA ILE A 61 0.35 -7.06 -2.48
C ILE A 61 1.29 -6.21 -1.64
N LEU A 62 2.56 -6.61 -1.62
CA LEU A 62 3.64 -5.92 -0.93
C LEU A 62 4.59 -5.36 -1.99
N PHE A 63 4.97 -4.10 -1.81
CA PHE A 63 6.00 -3.45 -2.60
C PHE A 63 7.27 -3.31 -1.74
N ASP A 64 8.44 -3.52 -2.35
CA ASP A 64 9.72 -3.42 -1.64
C ASP A 64 10.06 -1.98 -1.22
N ASP A 65 9.45 -1.00 -1.89
CA ASP A 65 9.56 0.42 -1.60
C ASP A 65 8.21 1.13 -1.87
N PHE A 66 8.11 2.38 -1.44
CA PHE A 66 6.95 3.21 -1.65
C PHE A 66 6.71 3.52 -3.13
N VAL A 67 5.54 3.11 -3.62
CA VAL A 67 5.10 3.37 -4.99
C VAL A 67 4.14 4.56 -5.04
N HIS A 68 4.17 5.30 -6.15
CA HIS A 68 3.25 6.41 -6.43
C HIS A 68 1.94 5.94 -7.09
N GLY A 69 1.91 4.71 -7.56
CA GLY A 69 0.76 4.13 -8.20
C GLY A 69 0.98 2.67 -8.57
N ALA A 70 -0.13 1.96 -8.70
CA ALA A 70 -0.16 0.56 -9.08
C ALA A 70 -1.41 0.30 -9.93
N LYS A 71 -1.26 -0.53 -10.96
CA LYS A 71 -2.38 -1.04 -11.76
C LYS A 71 -2.54 -2.53 -11.48
N VAL A 72 -3.70 -2.91 -10.96
CA VAL A 72 -4.08 -4.31 -10.72
C VAL A 72 -5.04 -4.75 -11.82
N THR A 73 -4.69 -5.83 -12.50
CA THR A 73 -5.53 -6.45 -13.52
C THR A 73 -5.95 -7.84 -13.05
N LEU A 74 -7.26 -8.03 -13.05
CA LEU A 74 -7.92 -9.28 -12.68
C LEU A 74 -8.52 -9.89 -13.94
N THR A 75 -8.11 -11.10 -14.27
CA THR A 75 -8.53 -11.78 -15.49
C THR A 75 -9.04 -13.18 -15.17
N SER A 76 -10.26 -13.46 -15.61
CA SER A 76 -10.78 -14.81 -15.79
C SER A 76 -10.72 -15.18 -17.27
N ASN A 77 -10.31 -16.41 -17.58
CA ASN A 77 -10.33 -16.95 -18.95
C ASN A 77 -11.74 -17.35 -19.41
N LEU A 78 -12.73 -17.37 -18.52
CA LEU A 78 -14.13 -17.63 -18.79
C LEU A 78 -14.99 -16.46 -18.29
N ASN A 79 -16.25 -16.41 -18.71
CA ASN A 79 -17.19 -15.42 -18.21
C ASN A 79 -17.69 -15.81 -16.82
N ASP A 80 -16.78 -15.73 -15.85
CA ASP A 80 -16.96 -16.10 -14.47
C ASP A 80 -17.17 -14.86 -13.60
N GLY A 81 -18.22 -14.89 -12.78
CA GLY A 81 -18.54 -13.78 -11.88
C GLY A 81 -17.59 -13.80 -10.69
N PHE A 82 -17.14 -12.64 -10.23
CA PHE A 82 -16.36 -12.55 -8.99
C PHE A 82 -16.65 -11.26 -8.25
N GLY A 83 -16.52 -11.31 -6.92
CA GLY A 83 -16.68 -10.16 -6.03
C GLY A 83 -15.35 -9.62 -5.54
N ILE A 84 -15.27 -8.31 -5.31
CA ILE A 84 -14.15 -7.67 -4.62
C ILE A 84 -14.72 -6.91 -3.44
N ASP A 85 -14.09 -7.02 -2.27
CA ASP A 85 -14.49 -6.29 -1.07
C ASP A 85 -13.29 -5.82 -0.23
N ASP A 86 -13.54 -4.89 0.70
CA ASP A 86 -12.60 -4.40 1.72
C ASP A 86 -11.25 -3.92 1.18
N VAL A 87 -11.29 -3.16 0.08
CA VAL A 87 -10.04 -2.72 -0.53
C VAL A 87 -9.34 -1.67 0.33
N THR A 88 -8.12 -2.01 0.75
CA THR A 88 -7.30 -1.21 1.65
C THR A 88 -5.96 -0.88 1.00
N VAL A 89 -5.62 0.40 0.96
CA VAL A 89 -4.30 0.90 0.54
C VAL A 89 -3.58 1.46 1.76
N ALA A 90 -2.43 0.89 2.11
CA ALA A 90 -1.66 1.34 3.25
C ALA A 90 -0.95 2.66 2.93
N ARG A 91 -1.57 3.77 3.32
CA ARG A 91 -0.99 5.10 3.15
C ARG A 91 0.17 5.27 4.13
N VAL A 92 1.27 5.82 3.63
CA VAL A 92 2.38 6.23 4.49
C VAL A 92 2.02 7.57 5.11
N ALA A 93 1.62 7.55 6.38
CA ALA A 93 1.49 8.78 7.14
C ALA A 93 2.89 9.39 7.33
N PRO A 94 3.04 10.73 7.22
CA PRO A 94 4.28 11.39 7.62
C PRO A 94 4.61 10.99 9.06
N VAL A 95 5.76 10.35 9.27
CA VAL A 95 6.27 10.09 10.62
C VAL A 95 6.74 11.43 11.19
N PRO A 96 6.15 11.92 12.29
CA PRO A 96 6.61 13.17 12.90
C PRO A 96 8.09 13.04 13.22
N LEU A 97 8.89 14.02 12.79
CA LEU A 97 10.30 14.07 13.16
C LEU A 97 10.40 14.03 14.69
N PRO A 98 11.32 13.23 15.27
CA PRO A 98 11.45 13.15 16.71
C PRO A 98 11.62 14.54 17.32
N GLY A 99 10.85 14.82 18.39
CA GLY A 99 10.97 16.08 19.15
C GLY A 99 12.38 16.33 19.70
N ALA A 100 13.28 15.34 19.62
CA ALA A 100 14.71 15.47 19.86
C ALA A 100 15.35 16.63 19.09
N GLY A 101 14.90 16.93 17.86
CA GLY A 101 15.39 18.10 17.11
C GLY A 101 15.05 19.42 17.80
N LEU A 102 13.79 19.57 18.22
CA LEU A 102 13.33 20.75 18.97
C LEU A 102 13.95 20.83 20.36
N LEU A 103 14.13 19.69 21.04
CA LEU A 103 14.78 19.60 22.35
C LEU A 103 16.26 19.96 22.27
N LEU A 104 16.98 19.50 21.23
CA LEU A 104 18.38 19.87 21.01
C LEU A 104 18.50 21.38 20.76
N MET A 105 17.64 21.93 19.89
CA MET A 105 17.61 23.36 19.62
C MET A 105 17.26 24.18 20.87
N GLY A 106 16.29 23.72 21.65
CA GLY A 106 15.91 24.33 22.92
C GLY A 106 17.04 24.27 23.96
N GLY A 107 17.74 23.15 24.05
CA GLY A 107 18.91 22.97 24.92
C GLY A 107 20.07 23.90 24.55
N LEU A 108 20.42 23.97 23.26
CA LEU A 108 21.45 24.89 22.76
C LEU A 108 21.10 26.35 22.98
N ALA A 109 19.84 26.74 22.74
CA ALA A 109 19.35 28.08 23.04
C ALA A 109 19.45 28.41 24.54
N GLY A 110 19.04 27.47 25.40
CA GLY A 110 19.16 27.60 26.86
C GLY A 110 20.62 27.78 27.32
N PHE A 111 21.55 26.96 26.81
CA PHE A 111 22.97 27.11 27.10
C PHE A 111 23.55 28.43 26.59
N GLY A 112 23.14 28.90 25.42
CA GLY A 112 23.54 30.19 24.86
C GLY A 112 23.12 31.38 25.73
N VAL A 113 21.88 31.37 26.23
CA VAL A 113 21.38 32.38 27.17
C VAL A 113 22.15 32.33 28.50
N PHE A 114 22.40 31.13 29.03
CA PHE A 114 23.13 30.96 30.28
C PHE A 114 24.57 31.49 30.22
N ARG A 115 25.26 31.27 29.10
CA ARG A 115 26.62 31.79 28.85
C ARG A 115 26.65 33.32 28.81
N ARG A 116 25.68 33.96 28.15
CA ARG A 116 25.60 35.43 28.06
C ARG A 116 25.39 36.07 29.43
N ARG A 117 24.55 35.47 30.29
CA ARG A 117 24.31 35.97 31.65
C ARG A 117 25.55 35.90 32.54
N ARG A 118 26.39 34.86 32.38
CA ARG A 118 27.65 34.73 33.12
C ARG A 118 28.77 35.66 32.65
N ALA A 119 28.72 36.16 31.42
CA ALA A 119 29.71 37.11 30.91
C ALA A 119 29.36 38.58 31.18
N ALA A 120 28.12 38.85 31.61
CA ALA A 120 27.60 40.18 31.93
C ALA A 120 27.53 40.47 33.45
N VAL A 121 28.02 39.53 34.27
CA VAL A 121 28.22 39.63 35.73
C VAL A 121 29.72 39.51 35.98
#